data_AF-A0A2P4XCN0-F1
#
_entry.id   AF-A0A2P4XCN0-F1
#
_cell.length_a   1.000
_cell.length_b   1.000
_cell.length_c   1.000
_cell.angle_alpha   90.00
_cell.angle_beta   90.00
_cell.angle_gamma   90.00
#
_symmetry.space_group_name_H-M   'P 1'
#
loop_
_entity.id
_entity.type
_entity.pdbx_description
1 polymer ?
#
loop_
_entity_poly.entity_id
_entity_poly.type
_entity_poly.pdbx_seq_one_letter_code
_entity_poly.pdbx_strand_id
1 'polypeptide(L)' 'ACMVILEPSKPMTVESFQEYPPLGRFAVRDMRQTVAVGVIKSVTKKEAGAKGGAKKK' A
#
# COMPACT_ATOMS: atom_id res chain seq x y z
N ALA A 1 11.53 2.98 15.60
CA ALA A 1 11.00 2.45 14.32
C ALA A 1 10.07 1.29 14.63
N CYS A 2 8.91 1.21 13.98
CA CYS A 2 7.95 0.13 14.18
C CYS A 2 7.81 -0.69 12.88
N MET A 3 7.50 -1.97 13.01
CA MET A 3 7.13 -2.83 11.87
C MET A 3 5.66 -3.17 12.01
N VAL A 4 4.87 -2.83 11.01
CA VAL A 4 3.41 -2.94 11.03
C VAL A 4 2.97 -3.74 9.83
N ILE A 5 1.98 -4.61 10.02
CA ILE A 5 1.30 -5.31 8.93
C ILE A 5 0.10 -4.46 8.52
N LEU A 6 0.02 -4.10 7.24
CA LEU A 6 -1.04 -3.27 6.69
C LEU A 6 -1.90 -4.11 5.74
N GLU A 7 -3.23 -4.04 5.92
CA GLU A 7 -4.20 -4.62 4.98
C GLU A 7 -4.91 -3.48 4.22
N PRO A 8 -4.85 -3.46 2.87
CA PRO A 8 -5.50 -2.43 2.09
C PRO A 8 -7.01 -2.68 2.00
N SER A 9 -7.81 -1.64 2.22
CA SER A 9 -9.28 -1.72 2.12
C SER A 9 -9.80 -1.78 0.67
N LYS A 10 -8.96 -1.39 -0.30
CA LYS A 10 -9.25 -1.45 -1.74
C LYS A 10 -8.12 -2.20 -2.46
N PRO A 11 -8.40 -2.85 -3.61
CA PRO A 11 -7.35 -3.46 -4.41
C PRO A 11 -6.28 -2.42 -4.76
N MET A 12 -5.04 -2.68 -4.32
CA MET A 12 -3.91 -1.78 -4.49
C MET A 12 -2.68 -2.59 -4.88
N THR A 13 -1.90 -2.08 -5.83
CA THR A 13 -0.63 -2.65 -6.24
C THR A 13 0.49 -1.98 -5.46
N VAL A 14 1.23 -2.74 -4.67
CA VAL A 14 2.41 -2.29 -3.92
C VAL A 14 3.52 -3.31 -4.05
N GLU A 15 4.77 -2.85 -3.99
CA GLU A 15 5.95 -3.69 -4.14
C GLU A 15 6.96 -3.39 -3.03
N SER A 16 7.93 -4.30 -2.87
CA SER A 16 9.01 -4.08 -1.91
C SER A 16 9.90 -2.90 -2.31
N PHE A 17 10.41 -2.16 -1.33
CA PHE A 17 11.28 -1.01 -1.60
C PHE A 17 12.60 -1.40 -2.28
N GLN A 18 13.10 -2.62 -2.03
CA GLN A 18 14.35 -3.10 -2.62
C GLN A 18 14.21 -3.41 -4.10
N GLU A 19 13.06 -3.94 -4.52
CA GLU A 19 12.80 -4.32 -5.91
C GLU A 19 12.31 -3.12 -6.72
N TYR A 20 11.35 -2.38 -6.18
CA TYR A 20 10.76 -1.20 -6.81
C TYR A 20 10.70 -0.03 -5.83
N PRO A 21 11.80 0.74 -5.67
CA PRO A 21 11.88 1.91 -4.79
C PRO A 21 10.73 2.91 -4.91
N PRO A 22 10.19 3.25 -6.11
CA PRO A 22 9.07 4.19 -6.21
C PRO A 22 7.74 3.61 -5.73
N LEU A 23 7.52 2.29 -5.82
CA LEU A 23 6.28 1.63 -5.38
C LEU A 23 6.30 1.20 -3.91
N GLY A 24 7.49 1.08 -3.32
CA GLY A 24 7.69 0.71 -1.92
C GLY A 24 7.70 1.86 -0.92
N ARG A 25 7.54 3.12 -1.37
CA ARG A 25 7.46 4.31 -0.49
C ARG A 25 6.02 4.77 -0.36
N PHE A 26 5.55 5.01 0.86
CA PHE A 26 4.21 5.52 1.08
C PHE A 26 4.16 6.60 2.16
N ALA A 27 3.16 7.47 2.05
CA ALA A 27 2.83 8.48 3.03
C ALA A 27 1.46 8.19 3.63
N VAL A 28 1.36 8.22 4.96
CA VAL A 28 0.09 8.09 5.66
C VAL A 28 -0.48 9.48 5.85
N ARG A 29 -1.72 9.68 5.40
CA ARG A 29 -2.42 10.96 5.52
C ARG A 29 -3.63 10.80 6.43
N ASP A 30 -3.77 11.73 7.37
CA ASP A 30 -4.98 11.91 8.16
C ASP A 30 -5.31 13.41 8.23
N MET A 31 -6.59 13.77 8.18
CA MET A 31 -7.06 15.17 8.23
C MET A 31 -6.26 16.17 7.37
N ARG A 32 -5.94 15.82 6.12
CA ARG A 32 -5.13 16.64 5.16
C ARG A 32 -3.66 16.83 5.53
N GLN A 33 -3.17 16.21 6.59
CA GLN A 33 -1.77 16.25 7.01
C GLN A 33 -1.10 14.89 6.82
N THR A 34 0.21 14.89 6.61
CA THR A 34 0.99 13.64 6.55
C THR A 34 1.40 13.27 7.96
N VAL A 35 0.82 12.19 8.49
CA VAL A 35 1.07 11.74 9.87
C VAL A 35 2.26 10.78 9.96
N ALA A 36 2.61 10.09 8.88
CA ALA A 36 3.75 9.19 8.84
C ALA A 36 4.29 8.99 7.42
N VAL A 37 5.54 8.52 7.34
CA VAL A 37 6.19 8.04 6.13
C VAL A 37 6.76 6.65 6.38
N GLY A 38 6.70 5.78 5.36
CA GLY A 38 7.11 4.39 5.51
C GLY A 38 7.69 3.80 4.23
N VAL A 39 8.45 2.72 4.41
CA VAL A 39 8.97 1.87 3.34
C VAL A 39 8.49 0.44 3.51
N ILE A 40 8.10 -0.19 2.41
CA ILE A 40 7.60 -1.56 2.38
C ILE A 40 8.79 -2.53 2.37
N LYS A 41 8.85 -3.40 3.37
CA LYS A 41 9.90 -4.44 3.48
C LYS A 41 9.51 -5.72 2.75
N SER A 42 8.28 -6.19 2.92
CA SER A 42 7.76 -7.41 2.31
C SER A 42 6.30 -7.22 1.89
N VAL A 43 5.88 -7.92 0.85
CA VAL A 43 4.50 -7.92 0.33
C VAL A 43 4.04 -9.36 0.18
N THR A 44 2.85 -9.67 0.68
CA THR A 44 2.16 -10.94 0.37
C THR A 44 1.28 -10.69 -0.84
N LYS A 45 1.70 -11.19 -2.00
CA LYS A 45 0.96 -10.99 -3.26
C LYS A 45 -0.27 -11.89 -3.26
N LYS A 46 -1.44 -11.30 -3.51
CA LYS A 46 -2.68 -12.06 -3.75
C LYS A 46 -2.73 -12.47 -5.22
N GLU A 47 -3.05 -13.73 -5.51
CA GLU A 47 -3.21 -14.23 -6.87
C GLU A 47 -4.32 -13.47 -7.61
N ALA A 48 -4.05 -13.10 -8.86
CA ALA A 48 -4.90 -12.25 -9.66
C ALA A 48 -6.17 -13.00 -10.09
N GLY A 49 -7.25 -12.79 -9.35
CA GLY A 49 -8.59 -13.24 -9.70
C GLY A 49 -9.65 -12.21 -9.34
N ALA A 50 -10.27 -11.63 -10.37
CA ALA A 50 -11.52 -10.85 -10.40
C ALA A 50 -11.45 -9.31 -10.38
N LYS A 51 -11.52 -8.78 -11.62
CA LYS A 51 -12.37 -7.67 -12.12
C LYS A 51 -12.23 -6.30 -11.45
N GLY A 52 -11.61 -5.39 -12.22
CA GLY A 52 -11.83 -3.95 -12.09
C GLY A 52 -13.31 -3.58 -12.24
N GLY A 53 -13.71 -2.51 -11.57
CA GLY A 53 -15.05 -1.95 -11.70
C GLY A 53 -15.38 -1.03 -10.53
N ALA A 54 -15.29 0.27 -10.77
CA ALA A 54 -15.74 1.32 -9.87
C ALA A 54 -17.18 1.08 -9.38
N LYS A 55 -17.44 1.37 -8.10
CA LYS A 55 -18.78 1.85 -7.69
C LYS A 55 -18.68 2.88 -6.56
N LYS A 56 -18.84 4.12 -7.00
CA LYS A 56 -19.38 5.30 -6.31
C LYS A 56 -20.47 4.92 -5.29
N LYS A 57 -20.27 5.24 -4.02
CA LYS A 57 -21.25 5.91 -3.16
C LYS A 57 -20.52 6.58 -2.00
#